data_AF-A0A7V4HQR1-F1
#
_entry.id   AF-A0A7V4HQR1-F1
#
_cell.length_a   1.000
_cell.length_b   1.000
_cell.length_c   1.000
_cell.angle_alpha   90.00
_cell.angle_beta   90.00
_cell.angle_gamma   90.00
#
_symmetry.space_group_name_H-M   'P 1'
#
loop_
_entity.id
_entity.type
_entity.pdbx_description
1 polymer ?
#
loop_
_entity_poly.entity_id
_entity_poly.type
_entity_poly.pdbx_seq_one_letter_code
_entity_poly.pdbx_strand_id
1 'polypeptide(L)'
;MRRGLPSVTALLVAVHVALCLCNTAIAQIAVSANDNKIVNSEGRSVVVENAPPDTITIINLSASPPKVIAEIQAPASVVGPPTSVAVAPDESYALVTSAYKIDPADPKKVVHDDRLTVIDLKSSPLAVRATLAAILTLDMEN
;
A
#
# COMPACT_ATOMS: atom_id res chain seq x y z
N MET A 1 7.60 44.82 -31.33
CA MET A 1 7.75 44.48 -29.90
C MET A 1 8.73 43.30 -29.77
N ARG A 2 9.99 43.55 -29.40
CA ARG A 2 10.99 42.48 -29.18
C ARG A 2 10.97 42.11 -27.69
N ARG A 3 10.46 40.92 -27.34
CA ARG A 3 10.68 40.34 -26.01
C ARG A 3 12.16 39.95 -25.92
N GLY A 4 12.93 40.61 -25.05
CA GLY A 4 14.33 40.26 -24.82
C GLY A 4 14.42 38.85 -24.24
N LEU A 5 15.28 38.01 -24.80
CA LEU A 5 15.56 36.70 -24.22
C LEU A 5 16.16 36.89 -22.81
N PRO A 6 15.77 36.07 -21.81
CA PRO A 6 16.33 36.16 -20.47
C PRO A 6 17.84 35.86 -20.50
N SER A 7 18.61 36.53 -19.63
CA SER A 7 20.05 36.29 -19.53
C SER A 7 20.35 34.87 -19.05
N VAL A 8 21.50 34.32 -19.44
CA VAL A 8 21.96 32.99 -19.00
C VAL A 8 21.94 32.86 -17.47
N THR A 9 22.26 33.95 -16.76
CA THR A 9 22.19 34.03 -15.29
C THR A 9 20.77 33.86 -14.76
N ALA A 10 19.78 34.49 -15.38
CA ALA A 10 18.38 34.34 -15.01
C ALA A 10 17.88 32.90 -15.27
N LEU A 11 18.35 32.26 -16.35
CA LEU A 11 18.03 30.87 -16.64
C LEU A 11 18.64 29.90 -15.61
N LEU A 12 19.89 30.11 -15.22
CA LEU A 12 20.57 29.29 -14.20
C LEU A 12 19.93 29.41 -12.81
N VAL A 13 19.55 30.63 -12.40
CA VAL A 13 18.82 30.85 -11.13
C VAL A 13 17.45 30.17 -11.17
N ALA A 14 16.72 30.28 -12.28
CA ALA A 14 15.42 29.62 -12.43
C ALA A 14 15.53 28.08 -12.35
N VAL A 15 16.56 27.50 -12.99
CA VAL A 15 16.83 26.04 -12.90
C VAL A 15 17.22 25.62 -11.48
N HIS A 16 18.04 26.40 -10.79
CA HIS A 16 18.46 26.09 -9.41
C HIS A 16 17.28 26.16 -8.42
N VAL A 17 16.43 27.19 -8.55
CA VAL A 17 15.20 27.30 -7.75
C VAL A 17 14.22 26.16 -8.07
N ALA A 18 14.08 25.79 -9.35
CA ALA A 18 13.23 24.67 -9.76
C ALA A 18 13.73 23.33 -9.18
N LEU A 19 15.05 23.12 -9.11
CA LEU A 19 15.64 21.91 -8.52
C LEU A 19 15.51 21.87 -6.99
N CYS A 20 15.58 23.00 -6.29
CA CYS A 20 15.35 23.06 -4.84
C CYS A 20 13.89 22.83 -4.45
N LEU A 21 12.94 23.02 -5.37
CA LEU A 21 11.51 22.73 -5.16
C LEU A 21 11.17 21.24 -5.38
N CYS A 22 12.11 20.44 -5.88
CA CYS A 22 11.95 18.99 -5.95
C CYS A 22 12.10 18.40 -4.54
N ASN A 23 10.98 18.26 -3.84
CA ASN A 23 10.92 17.53 -2.58
C ASN A 23 11.30 16.07 -2.87
N THR A 24 12.55 15.68 -2.60
CA THR A 24 12.95 14.27 -2.63
C THR A 24 12.25 13.58 -1.47
N ALA A 25 11.10 12.98 -1.72
CA ALA A 25 10.47 12.16 -0.71
C ALA A 25 11.33 10.91 -0.52
N ILE A 26 12.05 10.86 0.60
CA ILE A 26 12.75 9.65 1.03
C ILE A 26 11.65 8.77 1.62
N ALA A 27 11.23 7.74 0.89
CA ALA A 27 10.33 6.73 1.47
C ALA A 27 11.11 6.01 2.58
N GLN A 28 10.79 6.36 3.83
CA GLN A 28 11.31 5.77 5.04
C GLN A 28 10.28 4.86 5.72
N ILE A 29 9.13 4.62 5.09
CA ILE A 29 8.14 3.64 5.52
C ILE A 29 8.15 2.42 4.60
N ALA A 30 8.22 1.24 5.21
CA ALA A 30 7.84 -0.02 4.59
C ALA A 30 6.48 -0.49 5.15
N VAL A 31 5.66 -1.07 4.28
CA VAL A 31 4.38 -1.67 4.63
C VAL A 31 4.40 -3.14 4.22
N SER A 32 4.19 -4.03 5.20
CA SER A 32 4.03 -5.46 4.95
C SER A 32 2.56 -5.83 5.09
N ALA A 33 2.01 -6.49 4.08
CA ALA A 33 0.69 -7.09 4.14
C ALA A 33 0.83 -8.59 4.41
N ASN A 34 0.37 -9.03 5.58
CA ASN A 34 0.57 -10.38 6.09
C ASN A 34 -0.74 -11.17 5.95
N ASP A 35 -0.72 -12.16 5.05
CA ASP A 35 -1.84 -13.08 4.84
C ASP A 35 -1.71 -14.28 5.76
N ASN A 36 -2.61 -14.40 6.74
CA ASN A 36 -2.61 -15.49 7.71
C ASN A 36 -3.47 -16.68 7.26
N LYS A 37 -4.15 -16.56 6.11
CA LYS A 37 -5.13 -17.55 5.64
C LYS A 37 -4.49 -18.71 4.89
N ILE A 38 -3.35 -18.48 4.23
CA ILE A 38 -2.71 -19.45 3.35
C ILE A 38 -1.25 -19.62 3.75
N VAL A 39 -0.83 -20.88 3.94
CA VAL A 39 0.57 -21.24 4.16
C VAL A 39 1.06 -22.16 3.05
N ASN A 40 2.35 -22.07 2.75
CA ASN A 40 2.99 -23.09 1.94
C ASN A 40 3.35 -24.29 2.83
N SER A 41 2.74 -25.43 2.59
CA SER A 41 3.06 -26.71 3.23
C SER A 41 3.49 -27.69 2.16
N GLU A 42 4.77 -28.08 2.18
CA GLU A 42 5.37 -29.03 1.23
C GLU A 42 5.16 -28.63 -0.25
N GLY A 43 5.30 -27.36 -0.58
CA GLY A 43 5.12 -26.85 -1.94
C GLY A 43 3.65 -26.67 -2.36
N ARG A 44 2.69 -26.91 -1.47
CA ARG A 44 1.25 -26.71 -1.70
C ARG A 44 0.75 -25.52 -0.89
N SER A 45 -0.17 -24.75 -1.48
CA SER A 45 -0.92 -23.72 -0.75
C SER A 45 -2.04 -24.39 0.04
N VAL A 46 -2.00 -24.25 1.36
CA VAL A 46 -2.96 -24.85 2.29
C VAL A 46 -3.63 -23.74 3.08
N VAL A 47 -4.96 -23.82 3.19
CA VAL A 47 -5.74 -22.92 4.04
C VAL A 47 -5.51 -23.28 5.50
N VAL A 48 -5.15 -22.28 6.31
CA VAL A 48 -4.91 -22.44 7.75
C VAL A 48 -6.26 -22.58 8.45
N GLU A 49 -6.44 -23.70 9.14
CA GLU A 49 -7.63 -23.92 9.97
C GLU A 49 -7.64 -22.93 11.15
N ASN A 50 -8.76 -22.23 11.36
CA ASN A 50 -8.89 -21.17 12.36
C ASN A 50 -7.81 -20.08 12.26
N ALA A 51 -7.49 -19.65 11.03
CA ALA A 51 -6.53 -18.58 10.78
C ALA A 51 -6.83 -17.33 11.63
N PRO A 52 -5.82 -16.70 12.27
CA PRO A 52 -6.00 -15.39 12.88
C PRO A 52 -6.28 -14.34 11.80
N PRO A 53 -6.80 -13.15 12.17
CA PRO A 53 -6.97 -12.05 11.23
C PRO A 53 -5.67 -11.71 10.52
N ASP A 54 -5.77 -11.30 9.25
CA ASP A 54 -4.65 -10.72 8.52
C ASP A 54 -4.16 -9.44 9.19
N THR A 55 -2.88 -9.13 9.00
CA THR A 55 -2.27 -7.94 9.59
C THR A 55 -1.50 -7.12 8.58
N ILE A 56 -1.43 -5.82 8.83
CA ILE A 56 -0.61 -4.88 8.07
C ILE A 56 0.41 -4.29 9.04
N THR A 57 1.69 -4.55 8.79
CA THR A 57 2.80 -4.06 9.60
C THR A 57 3.37 -2.80 8.98
N ILE A 58 3.44 -1.72 9.76
CA ILE A 58 4.07 -0.46 9.37
C ILE A 58 5.45 -0.40 10.00
N ILE A 59 6.48 -0.27 9.17
CA ILE A 59 7.88 -0.34 9.55
C ILE A 59 8.56 0.99 9.21
N ASN A 60 9.15 1.63 10.22
CA ASN A 60 10.00 2.79 10.07
C ASN A 60 11.44 2.35 9.71
N LEU A 61 11.85 2.69 8.49
CA LEU A 61 13.18 2.46 7.92
C LEU A 61 14.17 3.62 8.18
N SER A 62 13.74 4.79 8.68
CA SER A 62 14.66 5.85 9.13
C SER A 62 15.39 5.47 10.40
N ALA A 63 14.84 4.53 11.18
CA ALA A 63 15.47 4.01 12.38
C ALA A 63 16.51 2.92 12.04
N SER A 64 17.59 2.87 12.81
CA SER A 64 18.58 1.78 12.76
C SER A 64 18.71 1.15 14.16
N PRO A 65 18.26 -0.10 14.37
CA PRO A 65 17.60 -0.97 13.38
C PRO A 65 16.19 -0.45 12.99
N PRO A 66 15.63 -0.90 11.84
CA PRO A 66 14.24 -0.60 11.48
C PRO A 66 13.27 -0.99 12.60
N LYS A 67 12.21 -0.20 12.77
CA LYS A 67 11.26 -0.38 13.88
C LYS A 67 9.85 -0.60 13.38
N VAL A 68 9.16 -1.60 13.92
CA VAL A 68 7.70 -1.71 13.78
C VAL A 68 7.07 -0.58 14.59
N ILE A 69 6.28 0.26 13.93
CA ILE A 69 5.60 1.40 14.55
C ILE A 69 4.09 1.19 14.66
N ALA A 70 3.52 0.24 13.91
CA ALA A 70 2.16 -0.25 14.09
C ALA A 70 1.98 -1.64 13.48
N GLU A 71 1.02 -2.37 14.03
CA GLU A 71 0.46 -3.57 13.43
C GLU A 71 -1.08 -3.46 13.49
N ILE A 72 -1.71 -3.49 12.33
CA ILE A 72 -3.13 -3.18 12.16
C ILE A 72 -3.83 -4.41 11.61
N GLN A 73 -4.91 -4.85 12.24
CA GLN A 73 -5.76 -5.91 11.67
C GLN A 73 -6.54 -5.36 10.50
N ALA A 74 -6.27 -5.87 9.30
CA ALA A 74 -7.00 -5.51 8.10
C ALA A 74 -6.82 -6.59 7.02
N PRO A 75 -7.80 -6.77 6.12
CA PRO A 75 -7.73 -7.78 5.08
C PRO A 75 -6.50 -7.59 4.19
N ALA A 76 -5.77 -8.67 3.97
CA ALA A 76 -4.62 -8.72 3.08
C ALA A 76 -4.67 -9.99 2.22
N SER A 77 -3.93 -9.99 1.11
CA SER A 77 -3.65 -11.25 0.42
C SER A 77 -2.25 -11.28 -0.19
N VAL A 78 -1.57 -12.41 -0.02
CA VAL A 78 -0.29 -12.71 -0.68
C VAL A 78 -0.50 -13.09 -2.14
N VAL A 79 -1.67 -13.65 -2.48
CA VAL A 79 -1.98 -14.15 -3.83
C VAL A 79 -3.03 -13.21 -4.45
N GLY A 80 -2.62 -12.30 -5.34
CA GLY A 80 -3.54 -11.44 -6.08
C GLY A 80 -2.87 -10.76 -7.28
N PRO A 81 -3.58 -10.44 -8.38
CA PRO A 81 -3.03 -9.65 -9.48
C PRO A 81 -2.94 -8.15 -9.09
N PRO A 82 -2.18 -7.32 -9.84
CA PRO A 82 -0.90 -6.70 -9.45
C PRO A 82 -0.90 -5.80 -8.17
N THR A 83 0.29 -5.70 -7.54
CA THR A 83 0.67 -4.93 -6.33
C THR A 83 -0.36 -4.90 -5.19
N SER A 84 -0.23 -5.86 -4.26
CA SER A 84 -1.06 -5.97 -3.05
C SER A 84 -0.93 -4.76 -2.11
N VAL A 85 0.17 -4.00 -2.22
CA VAL A 85 0.49 -2.85 -1.37
C VAL A 85 1.02 -1.70 -2.22
N ALA A 86 0.53 -0.49 -1.96
CA ALA A 86 1.11 0.76 -2.46
C ALA A 86 1.21 1.79 -1.34
N VAL A 87 2.31 2.56 -1.32
CA VAL A 87 2.55 3.63 -0.34
C VAL A 87 2.62 4.95 -1.09
N ALA A 88 1.90 5.96 -0.62
CA ALA A 88 1.98 7.29 -1.20
C ALA A 88 3.41 7.82 -1.08
N PRO A 89 3.99 8.48 -2.12
CA PRO A 89 5.35 8.99 -2.05
C PRO A 89 5.60 9.94 -0.86
N ASP A 90 4.59 10.69 -0.43
CA ASP A 90 4.66 11.60 0.73
C ASP A 90 4.37 10.92 2.08
N GLU A 91 4.19 9.61 2.07
CA GLU A 91 3.84 8.77 3.22
C GLU A 91 2.58 9.26 3.95
N SER A 92 1.61 9.78 3.21
CA SER A 92 0.33 10.20 3.78
C SER A 92 -0.62 9.02 3.99
N TYR A 93 -0.62 8.06 3.07
CA TYR A 93 -1.44 6.86 3.15
C TYR A 93 -0.77 5.62 2.54
N ALA A 94 -1.27 4.46 2.93
CA ALA A 94 -1.00 3.18 2.27
C ALA A 94 -2.30 2.52 1.81
N LEU A 95 -2.21 1.82 0.69
CA LEU A 95 -3.27 1.06 0.07
C LEU A 95 -2.91 -0.41 0.15
N VAL A 96 -3.81 -1.24 0.69
CA VAL A 96 -3.62 -2.69 0.80
C VAL A 96 -4.85 -3.43 0.29
N THR A 97 -4.67 -4.33 -0.67
CA THR A 97 -5.76 -5.11 -1.26
C THR A 97 -5.85 -6.51 -0.66
N SER A 98 -7.07 -7.04 -0.60
CA SER A 98 -7.34 -8.44 -0.32
C SER A 98 -8.07 -9.06 -1.51
N ALA A 99 -7.43 -10.05 -2.14
CA ALA A 99 -7.96 -10.76 -3.30
C ALA A 99 -8.70 -12.05 -2.94
N TYR A 100 -8.50 -12.54 -1.71
CA TYR A 100 -9.12 -13.77 -1.20
C TYR A 100 -9.51 -13.60 0.26
N LYS A 101 -10.62 -14.23 0.64
CA LYS A 101 -11.08 -14.40 2.02
C LYS A 101 -11.47 -15.84 2.26
N ILE A 102 -11.55 -16.24 3.53
CA ILE A 102 -12.09 -17.55 3.90
C ILE A 102 -13.55 -17.63 3.44
N ASP A 103 -13.93 -18.76 2.85
CA ASP A 103 -15.31 -19.03 2.47
C ASP A 103 -16.17 -19.15 3.74
N PRO A 104 -17.22 -18.31 3.91
CA PRO A 104 -18.09 -18.39 5.08
C PRO A 104 -18.88 -19.72 5.14
N ALA A 105 -19.03 -20.43 4.02
CA ALA A 105 -19.69 -21.73 3.96
C ALA A 105 -18.73 -22.92 4.18
N ASP A 106 -17.42 -22.73 3.99
CA ASP A 106 -16.40 -23.78 4.16
C ASP A 106 -15.07 -23.19 4.63
N PRO A 107 -14.73 -23.26 5.94
CA PRO A 107 -13.53 -22.64 6.48
C PRO A 107 -12.21 -23.24 5.95
N LYS A 108 -12.27 -24.30 5.13
CA LYS A 108 -11.11 -24.92 4.46
C LYS A 108 -10.88 -24.38 3.06
N LYS A 109 -11.70 -23.43 2.60
CA LYS A 109 -11.61 -22.83 1.27
C LYS A 109 -11.44 -21.32 1.36
N VAL A 110 -10.87 -20.78 0.29
CA VAL A 110 -10.87 -19.34 0.04
C VAL A 110 -11.73 -19.03 -1.17
N VAL A 111 -12.44 -17.91 -1.11
CA VAL A 111 -13.21 -17.33 -2.21
C VAL A 111 -12.65 -15.95 -2.53
N HIS A 112 -12.96 -15.45 -3.72
CA HIS A 112 -12.55 -14.12 -4.13
C HIS A 112 -13.03 -13.05 -3.15
N ASP A 113 -12.15 -12.09 -2.93
CA ASP A 113 -12.41 -10.86 -2.19
C ASP A 113 -12.00 -9.67 -3.06
N ASP A 114 -12.59 -8.53 -2.77
CA ASP A 114 -12.46 -7.31 -3.55
C ASP A 114 -12.18 -6.10 -2.66
N ARG A 115 -11.67 -6.30 -1.45
CA ARG A 115 -11.51 -5.20 -0.49
C ARG A 115 -10.17 -4.49 -0.69
N LEU A 116 -10.22 -3.16 -0.66
CA LEU A 116 -9.08 -2.24 -0.61
C LEU A 116 -9.13 -1.48 0.72
N THR A 117 -8.08 -1.59 1.52
CA THR A 117 -7.92 -0.88 2.77
C THR A 117 -7.04 0.35 2.57
N VAL A 118 -7.51 1.51 3.06
CA VAL A 118 -6.76 2.76 3.11
C VAL A 118 -6.29 3.01 4.54
N ILE A 119 -4.98 3.08 4.75
CA ILE A 119 -4.36 3.37 6.04
C ILE A 119 -3.84 4.81 6.02
N ASP A 120 -4.17 5.59 7.05
CA ASP A 120 -3.60 6.93 7.24
C ASP A 120 -2.30 6.84 8.02
N LEU A 121 -1.20 7.16 7.33
CA LEU A 121 0.16 7.08 7.85
C LEU A 121 0.59 8.31 8.66
N LYS A 122 -0.21 9.39 8.67
CA LYS A 122 0.04 10.60 9.49
C LYS A 122 -0.77 10.62 10.77
N SER A 123 -1.73 9.70 10.91
CA SER A 123 -2.54 9.57 12.11
C SER A 123 -1.76 9.06 13.32
N SER A 124 -2.14 9.51 14.51
CA SER A 124 -1.60 9.03 15.78
C SER A 124 -2.77 8.71 16.73
N PRO A 125 -3.07 7.41 16.98
CA PRO A 125 -2.39 6.22 16.44
C PRO A 125 -2.68 6.01 14.94
N LEU A 126 -1.77 5.29 14.26
CA LEU A 126 -1.93 4.81 12.88
C LEU A 126 -3.20 3.97 12.76
N ALA A 127 -4.07 4.26 11.78
CA ALA A 127 -5.37 3.63 11.68
C ALA A 127 -5.87 3.45 10.24
N VAL A 128 -6.78 2.48 10.06
CA VAL A 128 -7.59 2.36 8.85
C VAL A 128 -8.52 3.57 8.77
N ARG A 129 -8.53 4.25 7.62
CA ARG A 129 -9.49 5.32 7.32
C ARG A 129 -10.70 4.83 6.57
N ALA A 130 -10.52 3.88 5.67
CA ALA A 130 -11.58 3.36 4.84
C ALA A 130 -11.26 1.93 4.37
N THR A 131 -12.33 1.20 4.09
CA THR A 131 -12.30 -0.03 3.31
C THR A 131 -13.29 0.12 2.16
N LEU A 132 -12.82 -0.11 0.94
CA LEU A 132 -13.54 0.11 -0.31
C LEU A 132 -13.61 -1.22 -1.10
N ALA A 133 -14.57 -1.34 -2.02
CA ALA A 133 -14.55 -2.38 -3.03
C ALA A 133 -13.63 -1.94 -4.20
N ALA A 134 -12.75 -2.84 -4.64
CA ALA A 134 -11.73 -2.64 -5.66
C ALA A 134 -12.16 -3.12 -7.05
N ILE A 135 -13.45 -3.40 -7.24
CA ILE A 135 -14.02 -3.81 -8.52
C ILE A 135 -13.97 -2.62 -9.50
N LEU A 136 -13.33 -2.83 -10.65
CA LEU A 136 -13.68 -2.16 -11.89
C LEU A 136 -14.95 -2.82 -12.39
N THR A 137 -16.11 -2.21 -12.15
CA THR A 137 -17.29 -2.49 -12.99
C THR A 137 -16.97 -1.92 -14.36
N LEU A 138 -16.28 -2.70 -15.20
CA LEU A 138 -16.49 -2.56 -16.62
C LEU A 138 -17.87 -3.17 -16.83
N ASP A 139 -18.88 -2.31 -16.99
CA ASP A 139 -20.16 -2.72 -17.56
C ASP A 139 -19.87 -3.29 -18.95
N MET A 140 -19.54 -4.57 -19.00
CA MET A 140 -19.58 -5.37 -20.21
C MET A 140 -21.03 -5.76 -20.44
N GLU A 141 -21.84 -4.74 -20.72
CA GLU A 141 -23.14 -4.89 -21.34
C GLU A 141 -22.89 -5.34 -22.79
N ASN A 142 -23.06 -6.64 -23.05
CA ASN A 142 -23.60 -7.20 -24.31
C ASN A 142 -23.86 -8.70 -24.19
#